data_AF-A0A1S1MD68-F1
#
_entry.id   AF-A0A1S1MD68-F1
#
_cell.length_a   1.000
_cell.length_b   1.000
_cell.length_c   1.000
_cell.angle_alpha   90.00
_cell.angle_beta   90.00
_cell.angle_gamma   90.00
#
_symmetry.space_group_name_H-M   'P 1'
#
loop_
_entity.id
_entity.type
_entity.pdbx_description
1 polymer ?
#
loop_
_entity_poly.entity_id
_entity_poly.type
_entity_poly.pdbx_seq_one_letter_code
_entity_poly.pdbx_strand_id
1 'polypeptide(L)'
;MTYVKAVRDGDRTYLAAITGRHTLWVKNIQANPQVSLRLTDGTYSGVARPIAPGDPVYDAARERFCGVVHPFDYVENMFHRTGLPSRRKIVELHRAWFEGGTPLVVELDTRA
;
A
#
# COMPACT_ATOMS: atom_id res chain seq x y z
N MET A 1 -11.81 -4.40 -11.05
CA MET A 1 -10.36 -4.15 -11.01
C MET A 1 -10.03 -3.66 -9.60
N THR A 2 -9.25 -4.41 -8.83
CA THR A 2 -8.86 -3.97 -7.48
C THR A 2 -7.61 -3.11 -7.61
N TYR A 3 -7.70 -1.83 -7.28
CA TYR A 3 -6.54 -0.96 -7.19
C TYR A 3 -5.76 -1.28 -5.91
N VAL A 4 -4.44 -1.33 -6.02
CA VAL A 4 -3.52 -1.50 -4.90
C VAL A 4 -2.48 -0.41 -4.99
N LYS A 5 -2.47 0.50 -4.02
CA LYS A 5 -1.38 1.46 -3.87
C LYS A 5 -0.18 0.78 -3.25
N ALA A 6 0.99 0.97 -3.86
CA ALA A 6 2.27 0.50 -3.37
C ALA A 6 3.24 1.67 -3.21
N VAL A 7 3.86 1.78 -2.04
CA VAL A 7 4.83 2.83 -1.75
C VAL A 7 6.15 2.19 -1.32
N ARG A 8 7.17 2.33 -2.16
CA ARG A 8 8.51 1.81 -1.88
C ARG A 8 9.32 2.76 -1.01
N ASP A 9 10.05 2.16 -0.07
CA ASP A 9 11.05 2.79 0.78
C ASP A 9 12.26 1.86 0.92
N GLY A 10 13.31 2.11 0.14
CA GLY A 10 14.47 1.23 0.06
C GLY A 10 14.14 -0.19 -0.39
N ASP A 11 14.38 -1.14 0.49
CA ASP A 11 14.11 -2.58 0.37
C ASP A 11 12.72 -2.98 0.85
N ARG A 12 11.87 -2.01 1.25
CA ARG A 12 10.50 -2.27 1.69
C ARG A 12 9.49 -1.64 0.76
N THR A 13 8.34 -2.30 0.62
CA THR A 13 7.17 -1.72 -0.03
C THR A 13 5.96 -1.83 0.87
N TYR A 14 5.28 -0.72 1.08
CA TYR A 14 4.08 -0.64 1.92
C TYR A 14 2.82 -0.66 1.06
N LEU A 15 1.87 -1.50 1.45
CA LEU A 15 0.58 -1.72 0.80
C LEU A 15 -0.55 -1.53 1.81
N ALA A 16 -1.75 -1.21 1.35
CA ALA A 16 -2.96 -1.29 2.16
C ALA A 16 -4.07 -2.02 1.43
N ALA A 17 -4.61 -3.07 2.05
CA ALA A 17 -5.84 -3.70 1.59
C ALA A 17 -7.04 -2.87 2.05
N ILE A 18 -7.60 -2.07 1.15
CA ILE A 18 -8.67 -1.10 1.44
C ILE A 18 -9.91 -1.79 2.02
N THR A 19 -10.28 -2.97 1.52
CA THR A 19 -11.41 -3.78 2.03
C THR A 19 -11.02 -4.72 3.18
N GLY A 20 -9.83 -4.52 3.78
CA GLY A 20 -9.36 -5.25 4.96
C GLY A 20 -9.14 -6.75 4.75
N ARG A 21 -9.25 -7.54 5.83
CA ARG A 21 -9.00 -9.00 5.87
C ARG A 21 -9.89 -9.84 4.95
N HIS A 22 -10.98 -9.27 4.43
CA HIS A 22 -11.87 -9.97 3.50
C HIS A 22 -11.31 -10.00 2.07
N THR A 23 -10.27 -9.24 1.80
CA THR A 23 -9.65 -9.18 0.47
C THR A 23 -8.90 -10.48 0.17
N LEU A 24 -9.29 -11.18 -0.89
CA LEU A 24 -8.78 -12.53 -1.21
C LEU A 24 -7.25 -12.59 -1.32
N TRP A 25 -6.60 -11.56 -1.87
CA TRP A 25 -5.15 -11.54 -1.97
C TRP A 25 -4.44 -11.43 -0.61
N VAL A 26 -5.07 -10.81 0.41
CA VAL A 26 -4.52 -10.80 1.77
C VAL A 26 -4.53 -12.20 2.36
N LYS A 27 -5.60 -12.97 2.12
CA LYS A 27 -5.67 -14.38 2.53
C LYS A 27 -4.62 -15.23 1.81
N ASN A 28 -4.38 -14.96 0.53
CA ASN A 28 -3.31 -15.63 -0.21
C ASN A 28 -1.94 -15.34 0.38
N ILE A 29 -1.65 -14.08 0.74
CA ILE A 29 -0.39 -13.70 1.41
C ILE A 29 -0.26 -14.39 2.77
N GLN A 30 -1.34 -14.48 3.54
CA GLN A 30 -1.33 -15.19 4.83
C GLN A 30 -1.05 -16.69 4.67
N ALA A 31 -1.50 -17.30 3.57
CA ALA A 31 -1.26 -18.71 3.27
C ALA A 31 0.13 -18.96 2.66
N ASN A 32 0.61 -18.04 1.80
CA ASN A 32 1.93 -18.07 1.20
C ASN A 32 2.45 -16.62 1.10
N PRO A 33 3.44 -16.21 1.91
CA PRO A 33 3.89 -14.83 1.97
C PRO A 33 4.78 -14.44 0.79
N GLN A 34 5.18 -15.38 -0.07
CA GLN A 34 6.00 -15.10 -1.25
C GLN A 34 5.20 -14.32 -2.30
N VAL A 35 5.69 -13.15 -2.67
CA VAL A 35 5.04 -12.26 -3.64
C VAL A 35 6.01 -11.77 -4.71
N SER A 36 5.44 -11.39 -5.86
CA SER A 36 6.14 -10.65 -6.89
C SER A 36 5.44 -9.30 -7.10
N LEU A 37 6.20 -8.21 -7.04
CA LEU A 37 5.72 -6.85 -7.22
C LEU A 37 6.29 -6.24 -8.48
N ARG A 38 5.41 -5.80 -9.39
CA ARG A 38 5.77 -4.96 -10.53
C ARG A 38 5.72 -3.50 -10.10
N LEU A 39 6.88 -2.88 -9.98
CA LEU A 39 7.05 -1.45 -9.73
C LEU A 39 7.47 -0.74 -11.02
N THR A 40 7.54 0.59 -10.97
CA THR A 40 7.92 1.42 -12.13
C THR A 40 9.32 1.10 -12.65
N ASP A 41 10.23 0.69 -11.77
CA ASP A 41 11.63 0.43 -12.08
C ASP A 41 11.95 -1.06 -12.26
N GLY A 42 11.00 -1.98 -12.08
CA GLY A 42 11.27 -3.41 -12.28
C GLY A 42 10.27 -4.35 -11.60
N THR A 43 10.51 -5.64 -11.76
CA THR A 43 9.83 -6.68 -10.98
C THR A 43 10.72 -7.09 -9.81
N TYR A 44 10.13 -7.22 -8.63
CA TYR A 44 10.81 -7.62 -7.41
C TYR A 44 10.13 -8.84 -6.81
N SER A 45 10.92 -9.79 -6.32
CA SER A 45 10.43 -10.85 -5.44
C SER A 45 10.61 -10.43 -3.99
N GLY A 46 9.74 -10.92 -3.11
CA GLY A 46 9.84 -10.61 -1.70
C GLY A 46 8.83 -11.35 -0.82
N VAL A 47 8.87 -11.01 0.46
CA VAL A 47 8.03 -11.60 1.51
C VAL A 47 7.07 -10.57 2.05
N ALA A 48 5.77 -10.82 1.91
CA ALA A 48 4.71 -9.96 2.38
C ALA A 48 4.14 -10.45 3.72
N ARG A 49 3.88 -9.51 4.63
CA ARG A 49 3.16 -9.78 5.87
C ARG A 49 2.31 -8.57 6.30
N PRO A 50 1.16 -8.81 6.96
CA PRO A 50 0.40 -7.73 7.57
C PRO A 50 1.20 -7.07 8.70
N ILE A 51 0.96 -5.77 8.90
CA ILE A 51 1.52 -4.98 9.99
C ILE A 51 0.37 -4.34 10.79
N ALA A 52 0.61 -4.02 12.06
CA ALA A 52 -0.39 -3.45 12.96
C ALA A 52 0.26 -2.44 13.91
N PRO A 53 -0.51 -1.55 14.58
CA PRO A 53 0.03 -0.68 15.61
C PRO A 53 0.85 -1.48 16.64
N GLY A 54 2.06 -1.01 16.94
CA GLY A 54 3.03 -1.72 17.79
C GLY A 54 4.07 -2.55 17.01
N ASP A 55 3.87 -2.78 15.70
CA ASP A 55 4.91 -3.33 14.84
C ASP A 55 6.01 -2.27 14.61
N PRO A 56 7.31 -2.60 14.72
CA PRO A 56 8.40 -1.65 14.54
C PRO A 56 8.39 -0.89 13.21
N VAL A 57 7.79 -1.44 12.15
CA VAL A 57 7.72 -0.78 10.84
C VAL A 57 6.42 -0.01 10.61
N TYR A 58 5.46 -0.07 11.55
CA TYR A 58 4.13 0.50 11.36
C TYR A 58 4.14 2.01 11.17
N ASP A 59 4.85 2.75 12.02
CA ASP A 59 4.86 4.21 11.96
C ASP A 59 5.56 4.73 10.71
N ALA A 60 6.69 4.12 10.33
CA ALA A 60 7.37 4.42 9.08
C ALA A 60 6.48 4.12 7.87
N ALA A 61 5.79 2.98 7.87
CA ALA A 61 4.84 2.62 6.82
C ALA A 61 3.69 3.63 6.73
N ARG A 62 3.12 4.03 7.87
CA ARG A 62 2.03 5.00 7.95
C ARG A 62 2.47 6.36 7.40
N GLU A 63 3.62 6.86 7.83
CA GLU A 63 4.18 8.12 7.37
C GLU A 63 4.40 8.09 5.85
N ARG A 64 5.07 7.05 5.36
CA ARG A 64 5.43 6.94 3.95
C ARG A 64 4.23 6.73 3.04
N PHE A 65 3.31 5.85 3.43
CA PHE A 65 2.12 5.53 2.65
C PHE A 65 1.13 6.69 2.58
N CYS A 66 0.92 7.37 3.72
CA CYS A 66 -0.02 8.49 3.81
C CYS A 66 0.57 9.80 3.31
N GLY A 67 1.86 10.03 3.53
CA GLY A 67 2.55 11.29 3.22
C GLY A 67 2.93 11.46 1.76
N VAL A 68 3.07 10.36 1.01
CA VAL A 68 3.47 10.40 -0.40
C VAL A 68 2.26 10.38 -1.31
N VAL A 69 2.21 11.41 -2.15
CA VAL A 69 1.18 11.62 -3.16
C VAL A 69 1.85 11.57 -4.53
N HIS A 70 1.49 10.57 -5.33
CA HIS A 70 1.94 10.43 -6.71
C HIS A 70 0.93 11.08 -7.68
N PRO A 71 1.36 11.47 -8.90
CA PRO A 71 0.47 12.05 -9.90
C PRO A 71 -0.77 11.19 -10.21
N PHE A 72 -0.63 9.87 -10.14
CA PHE A 72 -1.74 8.93 -10.36
C PHE A 72 -2.81 9.01 -9.25
N ASP A 73 -2.44 9.38 -8.02
CA ASP A 73 -3.38 9.53 -6.90
C ASP A 73 -4.37 10.70 -7.16
N TYR A 74 -3.97 11.71 -7.95
CA TYR A 74 -4.88 12.80 -8.35
C TYR A 74 -5.94 12.31 -9.34
N VAL A 75 -5.56 11.48 -10.30
CA VAL A 75 -6.47 10.86 -11.27
C VAL A 75 -7.45 9.95 -10.54
N GLU A 76 -6.95 9.12 -9.63
CA GLU A 76 -7.76 8.23 -8.82
C GLU A 76 -8.77 9.00 -7.94
N ASN A 77 -8.35 10.08 -7.29
CA ASN A 77 -9.24 10.88 -6.46
C ASN A 77 -10.39 11.51 -7.26
N MET A 78 -10.20 11.82 -8.57
CA MET A 78 -11.31 12.30 -9.41
C MET A 78 -12.40 11.24 -9.61
N PHE A 79 -12.07 9.95 -9.59
CA PHE A 79 -13.04 8.87 -9.77
C PHE A 79 -13.79 8.51 -8.47
N HIS A 80 -13.19 8.77 -7.31
CA HIS A 80 -13.72 8.31 -6.01
C HIS A 80 -14.36 9.41 -5.16
N ARG A 81 -14.11 10.70 -5.42
CA ARG A 81 -14.68 11.83 -4.66
C ARG A 81 -15.09 12.98 -5.57
N THR A 82 -16.19 13.65 -5.23
CA THR A 82 -16.67 14.85 -5.92
C THR A 82 -15.78 16.08 -5.63
N GLY A 83 -15.59 16.90 -6.66
CA GLY A 83 -14.83 18.15 -6.61
C GLY A 83 -13.33 18.01 -6.87
N LEU A 84 -12.62 19.14 -6.97
CA LEU A 84 -11.20 19.16 -7.34
C LEU A 84 -10.34 18.34 -6.36
N PRO A 85 -9.42 17.48 -6.86
CA PRO A 85 -8.46 16.78 -6.05
C PRO A 85 -7.49 17.77 -5.41
N SER A 86 -7.13 17.54 -4.15
CA SER A 86 -6.12 18.32 -3.44
C SER A 86 -5.21 17.37 -2.67
N ARG A 87 -3.96 17.78 -2.45
CA ARG A 87 -3.00 17.01 -1.66
C ARG A 87 -3.58 16.59 -0.30
N ARG A 88 -4.30 17.49 0.38
CA ARG A 88 -4.97 17.21 1.66
C ARG A 88 -5.99 16.07 1.54
N LYS A 89 -6.90 16.15 0.56
CA LYS A 89 -7.93 15.12 0.34
C LYS A 89 -7.32 13.74 0.05
N ILE A 90 -6.22 13.71 -0.70
CA ILE A 90 -5.51 12.48 -1.05
C ILE A 90 -4.80 11.88 0.18
N VAL A 91 -4.13 12.70 0.99
CA VAL A 91 -3.50 12.25 2.24
C VAL A 91 -4.55 11.69 3.20
N GLU A 92 -5.70 12.35 3.34
CA GLU A 92 -6.83 11.86 4.15
C GLU A 92 -7.38 10.52 3.63
N LEU A 93 -7.45 10.36 2.31
CA LEU A 93 -7.87 9.09 1.69
C LEU A 93 -6.87 7.96 2.00
N HIS A 94 -5.57 8.21 1.84
CA HIS A 94 -4.54 7.22 2.18
C HIS A 94 -4.57 6.83 3.66
N ARG A 95 -4.80 7.78 4.57
CA ARG A 95 -4.99 7.49 6.00
C ARG A 95 -6.18 6.58 6.22
N ALA A 96 -7.34 6.91 5.62
CA ALA A 96 -8.53 6.09 5.73
C ALA A 96 -8.30 4.66 5.22
N TRP A 97 -7.54 4.48 4.15
CA TRP A 97 -7.17 3.16 3.63
C TRP A 97 -6.20 2.40 4.52
N PHE A 98 -5.17 3.08 5.03
CA PHE A 98 -4.14 2.45 5.84
C PHE A 98 -4.67 2.06 7.23
N GLU A 99 -5.41 2.96 7.87
CA GLU A 99 -5.93 2.79 9.23
C GLU A 99 -7.23 1.97 9.25
N GLY A 100 -8.09 2.09 8.22
CA GLY A 100 -9.34 1.34 8.12
C GLY A 100 -9.21 -0.02 7.41
N GLY A 101 -8.11 -0.23 6.68
CA GLY A 101 -7.83 -1.46 5.94
C GLY A 101 -6.91 -2.43 6.69
N THR A 102 -6.24 -3.29 5.93
CA THR A 102 -5.12 -4.11 6.44
C THR A 102 -3.83 -3.60 5.80
N PRO A 103 -2.96 -2.90 6.54
CA PRO A 103 -1.66 -2.52 6.02
C PRO A 103 -0.71 -3.72 5.98
N LEU A 104 0.15 -3.76 4.98
CA LEU A 104 1.17 -4.79 4.81
C LEU A 104 2.52 -4.15 4.48
N VAL A 105 3.57 -4.84 4.88
CA VAL A 105 4.92 -4.63 4.38
C VAL A 105 5.30 -5.78 3.47
N VAL A 106 6.01 -5.46 2.40
CA VAL A 106 6.73 -6.41 1.57
C VAL A 106 8.22 -6.10 1.68
N GLU A 107 8.98 -7.06 2.20
CA GLU A 107 10.44 -7.02 2.22
C GLU A 107 10.93 -7.54 0.86
N LEU A 108 11.66 -6.71 0.12
CA LEU A 108 12.12 -6.99 -1.24
C LEU A 108 13.49 -7.68 -1.17
N ASP A 109 13.62 -8.84 -1.80
CA ASP A 109 14.86 -9.62 -1.80
C ASP A 109 15.72 -9.31 -3.03
N THR A 110 15.20 -9.63 -4.21
CA THR A 110 15.95 -9.58 -5.46
C THR A 110 15.10 -8.98 -6.57
N ARG A 111 15.73 -8.18 -7.43
CA ARG A 111 15.14 -7.76 -8.70
C ARG A 111 15.19 -8.94 -9.68
N ALA A 112 14.03 -9.28 -10.23
CA ALA A 112 13.87 -10.30 -11.27
C ALA A 112 14.13 -9.73 -12.68
#